data_AF-A0A4Z0R3J9-F1
#
_entry.id   AF-A0A4Z0R3J9-F1
#
_cell.length_a   1.000
_cell.length_b   1.000
_cell.length_c   1.000
_cell.angle_alpha   90.00
_cell.angle_beta   90.00
_cell.angle_gamma   90.00
#
_symmetry.space_group_name_H-M   'P 1'
#
loop_
_entity.id
_entity.type
_entity.pdbx_description
1 polymer ?
#
loop_
_entity_poly.entity_id
_entity_poly.type
_entity_poly.pdbx_seq_one_letter_code
_entity_poly.pdbx_strand_id
1 'polypeptide(L)'
;MIVTANISAVLLTILFVLSVFCGRFFCGRICPFGLLQDLLNKIPFPKKIRSFKGDKHLRYMKYVLLMLMVAANLFGYSTTSMNEAHTFNAGLASGWAMFALLCIVISRPLCKYLCPVGPILGWCNLLPFGEYKVNQESCTKCGVCLDVCKMDIEPYKTPNHIECIRCGKCKKNCPSKAITSGFLKK
;
A
#
# COMPACT_ATOMS: atom_id res chain seq x y z
N MET A 1 -34.63 -8.38 3.44
CA MET A 1 -33.88 -7.10 3.56
C MET A 1 -33.08 -7.00 4.86
N ILE A 2 -33.66 -7.25 6.04
CA ILE A 2 -32.90 -7.23 7.33
C ILE A 2 -31.89 -8.39 7.42
N VAL A 3 -32.29 -9.60 7.01
CA VAL A 3 -31.40 -10.79 7.01
C VAL A 3 -30.25 -10.65 6.01
N THR A 4 -30.53 -10.11 4.81
CA THR A 4 -29.51 -9.84 3.78
C THR A 4 -28.53 -8.75 4.23
N ALA A 5 -29.00 -7.74 4.96
CA ALA A 5 -28.14 -6.69 5.54
C ALA A 5 -27.20 -7.26 6.62
N ASN A 6 -27.70 -8.12 7.50
CA ASN A 6 -26.88 -8.80 8.53
C ASN A 6 -25.85 -9.75 7.91
N ILE A 7 -26.22 -10.52 6.89
CA ILE A 7 -25.28 -11.40 6.17
C ILE A 7 -24.19 -10.58 5.49
N SER A 8 -24.55 -9.47 4.82
CA SER A 8 -23.57 -8.59 4.18
C SER A 8 -22.63 -7.91 5.18
N ALA A 9 -23.13 -7.49 6.34
CA ALA A 9 -22.34 -6.88 7.40
C ALA A 9 -21.38 -7.90 8.05
N VAL A 10 -21.84 -9.13 8.32
CA VAL A 10 -20.99 -10.21 8.84
C VAL A 10 -19.92 -10.59 7.82
N LEU A 11 -20.27 -10.72 6.54
CA LEU A 11 -19.32 -11.02 5.47
C LEU A 11 -18.26 -9.92 5.31
N LEU A 12 -18.67 -8.65 5.32
CA LEU A 12 -17.75 -7.50 5.26
C LEU A 12 -16.83 -7.45 6.48
N THR A 13 -17.35 -7.75 7.67
CA THR A 13 -16.55 -7.79 8.90
C THR A 13 -15.53 -8.92 8.84
N ILE A 14 -15.91 -10.12 8.38
CA ILE A 14 -14.99 -11.26 8.21
C ILE A 14 -13.91 -10.93 7.17
N LEU A 15 -14.27 -10.33 6.03
CA LEU A 15 -13.32 -9.91 5.00
C LEU A 15 -12.37 -8.82 5.51
N PHE A 16 -12.86 -7.87 6.30
CA PHE A 16 -12.04 -6.85 6.92
C PHE A 16 -11.07 -7.45 7.94
N VAL A 17 -11.53 -8.35 8.81
CA VAL A 17 -10.69 -9.06 9.79
C VAL A 17 -9.63 -9.91 9.09
N LEU A 18 -9.99 -10.65 8.04
CA LEU A 18 -9.03 -11.39 7.20
C LEU A 18 -7.99 -10.47 6.55
N SER A 19 -8.44 -9.30 6.05
CA SER A 19 -7.57 -8.30 5.44
C SER A 19 -6.57 -7.72 6.46
N VAL A 20 -7.03 -7.43 7.67
CA VAL A 20 -6.18 -7.02 8.80
C VAL A 20 -5.19 -8.14 9.14
N PHE A 21 -5.61 -9.40 9.10
CA PHE A 21 -4.76 -10.53 9.48
C PHE A 21 -3.61 -10.80 8.49
N CYS A 22 -3.80 -10.68 7.16
CA CYS A 22 -2.66 -10.74 6.23
C CYS A 22 -2.00 -9.37 5.95
N GLY A 23 -2.44 -8.30 6.61
CA GLY A 23 -1.80 -6.99 6.57
C GLY A 23 -1.59 -6.43 5.15
N ARG A 24 -0.48 -5.69 4.95
CA ARG A 24 -0.11 -5.09 3.65
C ARG A 24 0.27 -6.09 2.54
N PHE A 25 0.29 -7.40 2.81
CA PHE A 25 0.55 -8.41 1.78
C PHE A 25 -0.51 -8.40 0.68
N PHE A 26 -1.78 -8.17 1.05
CA PHE A 26 -2.89 -8.04 0.10
C PHE A 26 -2.67 -6.89 -0.91
N CYS A 27 -2.14 -5.75 -0.46
CA CYS A 27 -1.85 -4.60 -1.34
C CYS A 27 -0.78 -4.90 -2.41
N GLY A 28 0.09 -5.87 -2.15
CA GLY A 28 1.15 -6.27 -3.08
C GLY A 28 0.72 -7.31 -4.12
N ARG A 29 -0.25 -8.17 -3.80
CA ARG A 29 -0.60 -9.34 -4.61
C ARG A 29 -2.05 -9.40 -5.09
N ILE A 30 -2.99 -8.88 -4.31
CA ILE A 30 -4.44 -9.09 -4.51
C ILE A 30 -5.17 -7.80 -4.89
N CYS A 31 -4.68 -6.64 -4.42
CA CYS A 31 -5.34 -5.37 -4.69
C CYS A 31 -5.38 -5.05 -6.20
N PRO A 32 -6.58 -4.90 -6.81
CA PRO A 32 -6.72 -4.63 -8.24
C PRO A 32 -6.11 -3.27 -8.61
N PHE A 33 -6.28 -2.25 -7.77
CA PHE A 33 -5.65 -0.93 -7.97
C PHE A 33 -4.13 -0.98 -7.89
N GLY A 34 -3.58 -1.81 -6.99
CA GLY A 34 -2.13 -1.99 -6.86
C GLY A 34 -1.53 -2.70 -8.08
N LEU A 35 -2.25 -3.68 -8.63
CA LEU A 35 -1.89 -4.36 -9.87
C LEU A 35 -1.99 -3.42 -11.07
N LEU A 36 -3.04 -2.60 -11.14
CA LEU A 36 -3.22 -1.60 -12.20
C LEU A 36 -2.07 -0.59 -12.20
N GLN A 37 -1.69 -0.07 -11.03
CA GLN A 37 -0.52 0.83 -10.90
C GLN A 37 0.79 0.15 -11.25
N ASP A 38 0.94 -1.13 -10.94
CA ASP A 38 2.12 -1.91 -11.34
C ASP A 38 2.21 -2.11 -12.85
N LEU A 39 1.06 -2.32 -13.50
CA LEU A 39 0.97 -2.49 -14.95
C LEU A 39 1.23 -1.17 -15.67
N LEU A 40 0.64 -0.07 -15.19
CA LEU A 40 0.91 1.28 -15.68
C LEU A 40 2.39 1.66 -15.48
N ASN A 41 2.99 1.27 -14.36
CA ASN A 41 4.42 1.45 -14.11
C ASN A 41 5.31 0.54 -14.97
N LYS A 42 4.76 -0.37 -15.79
CA LYS A 42 5.55 -1.10 -16.80
C LYS A 42 5.71 -0.31 -18.11
N ILE A 43 4.94 0.76 -18.30
CA ILE A 43 5.08 1.66 -19.46
C ILE A 43 6.45 2.39 -19.36
N PRO A 44 7.27 2.35 -20.42
CA PRO A 44 8.65 2.85 -20.40
C PRO A 44 8.69 4.39 -20.53
N PHE A 45 8.43 5.10 -19.43
CA PHE A 45 8.71 6.54 -19.33
C PHE A 45 10.12 6.78 -18.74
N PRO A 46 10.95 7.68 -19.34
CA PRO A 46 12.38 7.79 -19.08
C PRO A 46 12.77 8.46 -17.75
N LYS A 47 11.86 9.13 -17.04
CA LYS A 47 12.13 9.78 -15.74
C LYS A 47 11.05 9.47 -14.70
N LYS A 48 11.13 8.31 -14.06
CA LYS A 48 10.30 7.99 -12.89
C LYS A 48 10.90 8.59 -11.62
N ILE A 49 10.09 9.34 -10.89
CA ILE A 49 10.49 9.98 -9.63
C ILE A 49 10.24 8.95 -8.52
N ARG A 50 11.33 8.38 -7.99
CA ARG A 50 11.28 7.35 -6.93
C ARG A 50 10.89 7.95 -5.58
N SER A 51 11.61 8.99 -5.19
CA SER A 51 11.46 9.72 -3.93
C SER A 51 11.88 11.17 -4.10
N PHE A 52 11.03 12.10 -3.67
CA PHE A 52 11.34 13.54 -3.57
C PHE A 52 11.67 13.87 -2.11
N LYS A 53 12.40 14.97 -1.84
CA LYS A 53 12.79 15.35 -0.46
C LYS A 53 11.59 15.54 0.50
N GLY A 54 10.38 15.75 -0.05
CA GLY A 54 9.10 15.83 0.66
C GLY A 54 8.30 14.52 0.78
N ASP A 55 8.78 13.37 0.25
CA ASP A 55 8.02 12.11 0.25
C ASP A 55 7.58 11.70 1.67
N LYS A 56 8.43 11.94 2.68
CA LYS A 56 8.12 11.66 4.09
C LYS A 56 6.89 12.41 4.60
N HIS A 57 6.69 13.66 4.18
CA HIS A 57 5.56 14.48 4.62
C HIS A 57 4.27 14.10 3.88
N LEU A 58 4.34 13.89 2.56
CA LEU A 58 3.19 13.40 1.77
C LEU A 58 2.72 12.03 2.26
N ARG A 59 3.65 11.19 2.71
CA ARG A 59 3.40 9.88 3.28
C ARG A 59 2.77 9.95 4.68
N TYR A 60 2.94 11.07 5.39
CA TYR A 60 2.23 11.35 6.65
C TYR A 60 0.79 11.84 6.41
N MET A 61 0.54 12.50 5.27
CA MET A 61 -0.79 13.02 4.89
C MET A 61 -1.90 11.95 4.90
N LYS A 62 -1.57 10.68 4.64
CA LYS A 62 -2.52 9.56 4.75
C LYS A 62 -3.13 9.37 6.16
N TYR A 63 -2.38 9.73 7.22
CA TYR A 63 -2.87 9.66 8.61
C TYR A 63 -3.85 10.80 8.90
N VAL A 64 -3.60 11.98 8.33
CA VAL A 64 -4.53 13.11 8.38
C VAL A 64 -5.83 12.76 7.66
N LEU A 65 -5.75 12.14 6.48
CA LEU A 65 -6.93 11.67 5.74
C LEU A 65 -7.74 10.63 6.54
N LEU A 66 -7.07 9.69 7.22
CA LEU A 66 -7.74 8.72 8.09
C LEU A 66 -8.45 9.40 9.27
N MET A 67 -7.78 10.32 9.96
CA MET A 67 -8.36 11.11 11.06
C MET A 67 -9.58 11.91 10.59
N LEU A 68 -9.50 12.56 9.42
CA LEU A 68 -10.59 13.31 8.83
C LEU A 68 -11.80 12.41 8.51
N MET A 69 -11.55 11.21 7.96
CA MET A 69 -12.59 10.24 7.65
C MET A 69 -13.30 9.75 8.93
N VAL A 70 -12.55 9.47 10.00
CA VAL A 70 -13.12 9.07 11.30
C VAL A 70 -13.90 10.23 11.93
N ALA A 71 -13.36 11.46 11.90
CA ALA A 71 -14.02 12.65 12.42
C ALA A 71 -15.34 12.92 11.68
N ALA A 72 -15.37 12.86 10.35
CA ALA A 72 -16.58 13.07 9.56
C ALA A 72 -17.71 12.08 9.93
N ASN A 73 -17.37 10.83 10.22
CA ASN A 73 -18.33 9.83 10.71
C ASN A 73 -18.82 10.16 12.13
N LEU A 74 -17.93 10.65 13.01
CA LEU A 74 -18.28 11.02 14.38
C LEU A 74 -19.19 12.26 14.45
N PHE A 75 -19.03 13.21 13.53
CA PHE A 75 -19.88 14.40 13.41
C PHE A 75 -21.22 14.12 12.69
N GLY A 76 -21.54 12.86 12.38
CA GLY A 76 -22.84 12.49 11.85
C GLY A 76 -23.12 12.98 10.43
N TYR A 77 -22.07 13.14 9.60
CA TYR A 77 -22.26 13.27 8.15
C TYR A 77 -22.83 11.94 7.64
N SER A 78 -24.16 11.83 7.67
CA SER A 78 -24.92 10.79 7.00
C SER A 78 -24.53 10.88 5.54
N THR A 79 -24.05 9.77 4.98
CA THR A 79 -23.68 9.65 3.58
C THR A 79 -24.80 10.26 2.75
N THR A 80 -24.53 11.39 2.10
CA THR A 80 -25.42 11.85 1.05
C THR A 80 -25.52 10.73 0.03
N SER A 81 -26.77 10.47 -0.32
CA SER A 81 -27.30 9.46 -1.24
C SER A 81 -26.34 9.00 -2.34
N MET A 82 -26.47 7.72 -2.69
CA MET A 82 -25.92 6.98 -3.85
C MET A 82 -26.18 7.62 -5.25
N ASN A 83 -26.45 8.93 -5.33
CA ASN A 83 -26.74 9.67 -6.55
C ASN A 83 -25.59 10.60 -7.00
N GLU A 84 -24.48 10.68 -6.25
CA GLU A 84 -23.29 11.46 -6.62
C GLU A 84 -22.33 10.74 -7.59
N ALA A 85 -22.76 9.65 -8.25
CA ALA A 85 -22.00 9.02 -9.32
C ALA A 85 -21.68 9.99 -10.48
N HIS A 86 -22.52 11.03 -10.69
CA HIS A 86 -22.41 11.97 -11.80
C HIS A 86 -21.48 13.17 -11.53
N THR A 87 -21.38 13.67 -10.30
CA THR A 87 -20.39 14.67 -9.88
C THR A 87 -19.00 14.05 -9.70
N PHE A 88 -18.93 12.78 -9.28
CA PHE A 88 -17.71 11.97 -9.36
C PHE A 88 -17.23 11.91 -10.82
N ASN A 89 -18.10 11.55 -11.77
CA ASN A 89 -17.79 11.45 -13.21
C ASN A 89 -17.30 12.76 -13.88
N ALA A 90 -17.72 13.94 -13.42
CA ALA A 90 -17.30 15.22 -14.00
C ALA A 90 -15.96 15.75 -13.43
N GLY A 91 -15.67 15.50 -12.15
CA GLY A 91 -14.31 15.67 -11.60
C GLY A 91 -13.33 14.58 -12.06
N LEU A 92 -13.87 13.45 -12.54
CA LEU A 92 -13.15 12.25 -12.98
C LEU A 92 -12.31 12.49 -14.23
N ALA A 93 -12.75 13.26 -15.22
CA ALA A 93 -12.02 13.34 -16.49
C ALA A 93 -10.66 14.06 -16.34
N SER A 94 -10.65 15.24 -15.69
CA SER A 94 -9.41 16.01 -15.46
C SER A 94 -8.62 15.48 -14.26
N GLY A 95 -9.33 15.10 -13.18
CA GLY A 95 -8.74 14.57 -11.97
C GLY A 95 -8.11 13.19 -12.16
N TRP A 96 -8.76 12.29 -12.92
CA TRP A 96 -8.20 10.96 -13.18
C TRP A 96 -7.14 10.99 -14.25
N ALA A 97 -7.18 11.92 -15.21
CA ALA A 97 -6.06 12.16 -16.11
C ALA A 97 -4.82 12.63 -15.34
N MET A 98 -4.96 13.62 -14.44
CA MET A 98 -3.87 14.07 -13.56
C MET A 98 -3.41 12.96 -12.61
N PHE A 99 -4.34 12.18 -12.05
CA PHE A 99 -4.01 11.06 -11.17
C PHE A 99 -3.33 9.91 -11.92
N ALA A 100 -3.75 9.62 -13.15
CA ALA A 100 -3.13 8.65 -14.04
C ALA A 100 -1.72 9.11 -14.45
N LEU A 101 -1.54 10.39 -14.77
CA LEU A 101 -0.22 10.99 -14.98
C LEU A 101 0.67 10.85 -13.74
N LEU A 102 0.12 11.12 -12.54
CA LEU A 102 0.83 10.89 -11.28
C LEU A 102 1.19 9.41 -11.07
N CYS A 103 0.31 8.49 -11.46
CA CYS A 103 0.55 7.04 -11.41
C CYS A 103 1.62 6.58 -12.41
N ILE A 104 1.82 7.32 -13.51
CA ILE A 104 2.89 7.08 -14.49
C ILE A 104 4.24 7.60 -13.96
N VAL A 105 4.24 8.77 -13.30
CA VAL A 105 5.47 9.43 -12.82
C VAL A 105 5.96 8.88 -11.48
N ILE A 106 5.04 8.57 -10.55
CA ILE A 106 5.35 8.09 -9.19
C ILE A 106 5.00 6.60 -9.07
N SER A 107 5.88 5.82 -8.47
CA SER A 107 5.58 4.41 -8.16
C SER A 107 4.54 4.30 -7.05
N ARG A 108 3.34 3.80 -7.38
CA ARG A 108 2.21 3.48 -6.47
C ARG A 108 1.75 4.66 -5.57
N PRO A 109 1.32 5.80 -6.14
CA PRO A 109 0.96 7.00 -5.36
C PRO A 109 -0.28 6.79 -4.48
N LEU A 110 -1.25 5.98 -4.92
CA LEU A 110 -2.44 5.66 -4.12
C LEU A 110 -2.06 4.94 -2.82
N CYS A 111 -1.22 3.91 -2.92
CA CYS A 111 -0.81 3.12 -1.76
C CYS A 111 0.15 3.88 -0.83
N LYS A 112 0.92 4.84 -1.37
CA LYS A 112 1.85 5.68 -0.60
C LYS A 112 1.13 6.84 0.12
N TYR A 113 0.21 7.53 -0.55
CA TYR A 113 -0.30 8.83 -0.08
C TYR A 113 -1.81 8.87 0.19
N LEU A 114 -2.62 8.11 -0.56
CA LEU A 114 -4.08 8.30 -0.55
C LEU A 114 -4.86 7.19 0.14
N CYS A 115 -4.27 6.00 0.34
CA CYS A 115 -4.99 4.86 0.89
C CYS A 115 -5.20 4.99 2.42
N PRO A 116 -6.44 5.19 2.89
CA PRO A 116 -6.73 5.34 4.32
C PRO A 116 -6.58 4.00 5.08
N VAL A 117 -6.72 2.88 4.38
CA VAL A 117 -6.53 1.53 4.93
C VAL A 117 -5.04 1.17 5.07
N GLY A 118 -4.16 1.90 4.38
CA GLY A 118 -2.71 1.66 4.36
C GLY A 118 -2.01 1.75 5.73
N PRO A 119 -2.30 2.76 6.58
CA PRO A 119 -1.85 2.83 7.97
C PRO A 119 -2.25 1.62 8.81
N ILE A 120 -3.53 1.25 8.77
CA ILE A 120 -4.12 0.18 9.58
C ILE A 120 -3.43 -1.15 9.25
N LEU A 121 -3.35 -1.49 7.96
CA LEU A 121 -2.68 -2.71 7.49
C LEU A 121 -1.16 -2.69 7.68
N GLY A 122 -0.57 -1.50 7.75
CA GLY A 122 0.86 -1.33 7.99
C GLY A 122 1.27 -1.64 9.42
N TRP A 123 0.38 -1.41 10.38
CA TRP A 123 0.61 -1.81 11.77
C TRP A 123 0.74 -3.33 11.90
N CYS A 124 -0.07 -4.09 11.15
CA CYS A 124 0.02 -5.55 11.08
C CYS A 124 1.35 -6.03 10.48
N ASN A 125 2.14 -5.17 9.83
CA ASN A 125 3.46 -5.53 9.34
C ASN A 125 4.50 -5.70 10.46
N LEU A 126 4.21 -5.24 11.68
CA LEU A 126 5.01 -5.51 12.88
C LEU A 126 4.76 -6.92 13.43
N LEU A 127 3.70 -7.61 12.98
CA LEU A 127 3.41 -8.97 13.44
C LEU A 127 4.45 -9.97 12.90
N PRO A 128 4.77 -11.01 13.68
CA PRO A 128 5.84 -11.97 13.38
C PRO A 128 5.55 -12.85 12.15
N PHE A 129 4.29 -12.91 11.70
CA PHE A 129 3.85 -13.73 10.58
C PHE A 129 4.44 -13.25 9.25
N GLY A 130 5.65 -13.70 8.90
CA GLY A 130 6.32 -13.38 7.63
C GLY A 130 7.24 -12.17 7.65
N GLU A 131 7.83 -11.88 8.81
CA GLU A 131 8.90 -10.89 8.95
C GLU A 131 10.04 -11.12 7.95
N TYR A 132 10.69 -10.06 7.50
CA TYR A 132 11.97 -10.18 6.80
C TYR A 132 13.12 -10.05 7.79
N LYS A 133 14.07 -10.98 7.71
CA LYS A 133 15.35 -10.91 8.42
C LYS A 133 16.45 -10.69 7.40
N VAL A 134 17.35 -9.78 7.72
CA VAL A 134 18.53 -9.50 6.90
C VAL A 134 19.74 -9.93 7.70
N ASN A 135 20.50 -10.89 7.19
CA ASN A 135 21.80 -11.21 7.77
C ASN A 135 22.78 -10.11 7.35
N GLN A 136 23.27 -9.33 8.31
CA GLN A 136 24.19 -8.22 8.06
C GLN A 136 25.57 -8.71 7.62
N GLU A 137 25.99 -9.90 8.02
CA GLU A 137 27.29 -10.49 7.64
C GLU A 137 27.33 -10.84 6.16
N SER A 138 26.22 -11.32 5.60
CA SER A 138 26.10 -11.62 4.17
C SER A 138 25.60 -10.45 3.34
N CYS A 139 25.27 -9.30 3.95
CA CYS A 139 24.77 -8.13 3.25
C CYS A 139 25.92 -7.25 2.76
N THR A 140 26.14 -7.20 1.45
CA THR A 140 27.18 -6.36 0.84
C THR A 140 26.77 -4.90 0.61
N LYS A 141 25.59 -4.47 1.11
CA LYS A 141 25.03 -3.12 0.90
C LYS A 141 24.98 -2.67 -0.57
N CYS A 142 24.81 -3.62 -1.50
CA CYS A 142 24.80 -3.38 -2.96
C CYS A 142 23.66 -2.50 -3.50
N GLY A 143 22.68 -2.08 -2.68
CA GLY A 143 21.58 -1.20 -3.13
C GLY A 143 20.47 -1.87 -3.97
N VAL A 144 20.68 -3.07 -4.53
CA VAL A 144 19.70 -3.75 -5.40
C VAL A 144 18.32 -3.89 -4.76
N CYS A 145 18.27 -4.14 -3.45
CA CYS A 145 17.00 -4.27 -2.72
C CYS A 145 16.20 -2.96 -2.66
N LEU A 146 16.87 -1.80 -2.63
CA LEU A 146 16.26 -0.47 -2.71
C LEU A 146 15.76 -0.22 -4.14
N ASP A 147 16.52 -0.63 -5.15
CA ASP A 147 16.14 -0.43 -6.55
C ASP A 147 14.87 -1.18 -6.96
N VAL A 148 14.72 -2.42 -6.51
CA VAL A 148 13.54 -3.22 -6.84
C VAL A 148 12.32 -2.89 -5.95
N CYS A 149 12.50 -2.05 -4.93
CA CYS A 149 11.47 -1.73 -3.96
C CYS A 149 10.47 -0.70 -4.49
N LYS A 150 9.21 -1.13 -4.66
CA LYS A 150 8.14 -0.26 -5.16
C LYS A 150 7.65 0.78 -4.14
N MET A 151 7.94 0.55 -2.86
CA MET A 151 7.51 1.42 -1.76
C MET A 151 8.58 2.44 -1.37
N ASP A 152 9.75 2.38 -2.02
CA ASP A 152 10.90 3.24 -1.74
C ASP A 152 11.23 3.29 -0.25
N ILE A 153 11.42 2.09 0.31
CA ILE A 153 11.88 1.85 1.68
C ILE A 153 13.21 1.13 1.59
N GLU A 154 14.03 1.26 2.62
CA GLU A 154 15.35 0.64 2.74
C GLU A 154 15.25 -0.73 3.45
N PRO A 155 15.12 -1.87 2.71
CA PRO A 155 14.84 -3.15 3.35
C PRO A 155 16.03 -3.70 4.12
N TYR A 156 17.25 -3.27 3.78
CA TYR A 156 18.50 -3.68 4.44
C TYR A 156 18.68 -3.05 5.84
N LYS A 157 18.08 -1.87 6.07
CA LYS A 157 18.15 -1.12 7.33
C LYS A 157 16.91 -1.38 8.19
N THR A 158 15.73 -1.29 7.58
CA THR A 158 14.44 -1.50 8.24
C THR A 158 13.60 -2.52 7.47
N PRO A 159 13.87 -3.83 7.62
CA PRO A 159 13.21 -4.87 6.83
C PRO A 159 11.69 -4.96 7.05
N ASN A 160 11.23 -4.63 8.26
CA ASN A 160 9.81 -4.67 8.65
C ASN A 160 9.18 -3.27 8.75
N HIS A 161 9.58 -2.33 7.88
CA HIS A 161 8.97 -1.00 7.86
C HIS A 161 7.45 -1.09 7.63
N ILE A 162 6.64 -0.25 8.30
CA ILE A 162 5.15 -0.21 8.24
C ILE A 162 4.58 -0.13 6.82
N GLU A 163 5.40 0.21 5.84
CA GLU A 163 4.99 0.42 4.44
C GLU A 163 5.41 -0.69 3.50
N CYS A 164 6.15 -1.68 4.01
CA CYS A 164 6.49 -2.86 3.27
C CYS A 164 5.21 -3.62 2.91
N ILE A 165 4.97 -3.81 1.61
CA ILE A 165 3.87 -4.61 1.08
C ILE A 165 4.22 -6.11 0.96
N ARG A 166 5.39 -6.50 1.47
CA ARG A 166 5.92 -7.87 1.44
C ARG A 166 5.78 -8.57 0.07
N CYS A 167 6.08 -7.83 -1.00
CA CYS A 167 5.98 -8.35 -2.37
C CYS A 167 7.04 -9.40 -2.72
N GLY A 168 8.11 -9.53 -1.92
CA GLY A 168 9.18 -10.52 -2.10
C GLY A 168 10.22 -10.20 -3.18
N LYS A 169 10.11 -9.06 -3.89
CA LYS A 169 11.06 -8.69 -4.95
C LYS A 169 12.49 -8.50 -4.43
N CYS A 170 12.65 -7.90 -3.25
CA CYS A 170 13.95 -7.71 -2.61
C CYS A 170 14.67 -9.05 -2.35
N LYS A 171 13.95 -10.05 -1.84
CA LYS A 171 14.49 -11.41 -1.63
C LYS A 171 14.86 -12.08 -2.94
N LYS A 172 14.01 -11.99 -3.97
CA LYS A 172 14.22 -12.64 -5.27
C LYS A 172 15.43 -12.10 -6.04
N ASN A 173 15.67 -10.80 -5.95
CA ASN A 173 16.74 -10.11 -6.69
C ASN A 173 18.01 -9.86 -5.85
N CYS A 174 18.08 -10.36 -4.62
CA CYS A 174 19.25 -10.18 -3.76
C CYS A 174 20.42 -11.06 -4.23
N PRO A 175 21.58 -10.50 -4.62
CA PRO A 175 22.71 -11.27 -5.13
C PRO A 175 23.36 -12.13 -4.03
N SER A 176 23.45 -11.60 -2.80
CA SER A 176 24.06 -12.31 -1.66
C SER A 176 23.07 -13.17 -0.87
N LYS A 177 21.80 -13.25 -1.30
CA LYS A 177 20.71 -13.97 -0.62
C LYS A 177 20.60 -13.67 0.89
N ALA A 178 20.97 -12.46 1.31
CA ALA A 178 20.99 -12.04 2.71
C ALA A 178 19.59 -11.85 3.34
N ILE A 179 18.53 -11.77 2.51
CA ILE A 179 17.16 -11.51 2.95
C ILE A 179 16.36 -12.81 3.06
N THR A 180 15.98 -13.17 4.29
CA THR A 180 15.18 -14.37 4.60
C THR A 180 13.79 -13.96 5.06
N SER A 181 12.77 -14.76 4.73
CA SER A 181 11.40 -14.60 5.21
C SER A 181 11.14 -15.52 6.40
N GLY A 182 10.63 -14.99 7.50
CA GLY A 182 10.33 -15.71 8.75
C GLY A 182 9.29 -16.82 8.62
N PHE A 183 8.60 -16.93 7.48
CA PHE A 183 7.72 -18.06 7.15
C PHE A 183 8.47 -19.40 6.98
N LEU A 184 9.80 -19.37 6.87
CA LEU A 184 10.64 -20.57 6.79
C LEU A 184 11.37 -20.76 8.12
N LYS A 185 10.62 -21.17 9.14
CA LYS A 185 11.21 -22.04 10.16
C LYS A 185 11.22 -23.42 9.53
N LYS A 186 12.43 -23.95 9.32
CA LYS A 186 12.72 -25.28 8.81
C LYS A 186 11.92 -26.35 9.57
#